data_AF-A0A1J6I5N6-F1
#
_entry.id   AF-A0A1J6I5N6-F1
#
_cell.length_a   1.000
_cell.length_b   1.000
_cell.length_c   1.000
_cell.angle_alpha   90.00
_cell.angle_beta   90.00
_cell.angle_gamma   90.00
#
_symmetry.space_group_name_H-M   'P 1'
#
loop_
_entity.id
_entity.type
_entity.pdbx_description
1 polymer ?
#
loop_
_entity_poly.entity_id
_entity_poly.type
_entity_poly.pdbx_seq_one_letter_code
_entity_poly.pdbx_strand_id
1 'polypeptide(L)'
;MVSFPMEFKWVFLGISLMLVGLVSSSRFEELYQPSWATDHLTNEGEILRMKLDNLSGAGFSSKNKYMFGKVTVQIKLVEGDSAGTVTAFYMSSEGPTHNEFDFEFLGNTTGEPYSVQTNVYVNGVGNREQRLNLWFDPSKEFHSYSILWNQRQVVFLVDDTPVRVHSNLEHKGIPFPKDQPMGVYSSIWNADDWATQGGRVKTDWSHAPFIASYRGFEIDGCECPATVAAAENSKRCSSSTEKRYWWDEPTMSELSLHQSHQLIWVRANHMVYDYCTDTARFPVAPVECQHHQHKTRN
;
A
#
# COMPACT_ATOMS: atom_id res chain seq x y z
N MET A 1 22.75 -4.71 73.29
CA MET A 1 21.88 -3.76 72.55
C MET A 1 22.79 -2.94 71.66
N VAL A 2 22.74 -2.91 70.33
CA VAL A 2 22.00 -3.62 69.27
C VAL A 2 22.99 -3.61 68.09
N SER A 3 23.33 -4.77 67.53
CA SER A 3 24.18 -4.84 66.33
C SER A 3 23.26 -5.03 65.13
N PHE A 4 23.16 -4.02 64.25
CA PHE A 4 22.41 -4.11 62.99
C PHE A 4 23.28 -4.80 61.93
N PRO A 5 22.79 -5.85 61.23
CA PRO A 5 23.46 -6.32 60.03
C PRO A 5 23.06 -5.42 58.85
N MET A 6 24.07 -4.96 58.12
CA MET A 6 23.93 -4.15 56.91
C MET A 6 23.62 -5.09 55.74
N GLU A 7 22.36 -5.13 55.30
CA GLU A 7 21.98 -5.91 54.11
C GLU A 7 22.50 -5.23 52.84
N PHE A 8 23.41 -5.92 52.14
CA PHE A 8 23.88 -5.53 50.81
C PHE A 8 22.83 -5.95 49.78
N LYS A 9 22.02 -5.00 49.31
CA LYS A 9 21.10 -5.22 48.17
C LYS A 9 21.89 -5.17 46.86
N TRP A 10 22.05 -6.34 46.24
CA TRP A 10 22.56 -6.44 44.88
C TRP A 10 21.49 -5.96 43.89
N VAL A 11 21.70 -4.77 43.32
CA VAL A 11 20.90 -4.30 42.18
C VAL A 11 21.48 -4.93 40.92
N PHE A 12 20.82 -5.98 40.42
CA PHE A 12 21.10 -6.51 39.09
C PHE A 12 20.55 -5.54 38.04
N LEU A 13 21.45 -4.78 37.41
CA LEU A 13 21.12 -3.96 36.25
C LEU A 13 21.03 -4.90 35.03
N GLY A 14 19.81 -5.31 34.67
CA GLY A 14 19.56 -6.09 33.46
C GLY A 14 19.82 -5.23 32.22
N ILE A 15 20.89 -5.54 31.48
CA ILE A 15 21.14 -4.97 30.15
C ILE A 15 20.12 -5.62 29.20
N SER A 16 19.07 -4.88 28.85
CA SER A 16 18.18 -5.25 27.76
C SER A 16 18.94 -5.10 26.45
N LEU A 17 19.41 -6.22 25.90
CA LEU A 17 20.00 -6.27 24.57
C LEU A 17 18.85 -6.15 23.56
N MET A 18 18.54 -4.93 23.13
CA MET A 18 17.67 -4.68 21.98
C MET A 18 18.35 -5.29 20.75
N LEU A 19 17.91 -6.49 20.36
CA LEU A 19 18.18 -7.06 19.05
C LEU A 19 17.47 -6.20 18.02
N VAL A 20 18.15 -5.20 17.48
CA VAL A 20 17.74 -4.53 16.26
C VAL A 20 17.93 -5.55 15.14
N GLY A 21 16.85 -6.23 14.77
CA GLY A 21 16.86 -7.08 13.58
C GLY A 21 17.23 -6.23 12.37
N LEU A 22 18.36 -6.54 11.74
CA LEU A 22 18.67 -6.01 10.42
C LEU A 22 17.66 -6.63 9.45
N VAL A 23 16.59 -5.90 9.16
CA VAL A 23 15.70 -6.25 8.05
C VAL A 23 16.50 -5.98 6.77
N SER A 24 17.01 -7.06 6.17
CA SER A 24 17.65 -6.97 4.85
C SER A 24 16.54 -6.81 3.82
N SER A 25 16.42 -5.62 3.24
CA SER A 25 15.58 -5.44 2.06
C SER A 25 16.18 -6.16 0.86
N SER A 26 15.32 -6.66 -0.04
CA SER A 26 15.75 -7.27 -1.30
C SER A 26 16.19 -6.21 -2.31
N ARG A 27 17.05 -6.60 -3.24
CA ARG A 27 17.38 -5.73 -4.39
C ARG A 27 16.24 -5.74 -5.39
N PHE A 28 16.05 -4.63 -6.11
CA PHE A 28 15.04 -4.53 -7.17
C PHE A 28 15.05 -5.74 -8.11
N GLU A 29 16.23 -6.11 -8.64
CA GLU A 29 16.39 -7.21 -9.60
C GLU A 29 16.10 -8.60 -9.03
N GLU A 30 15.97 -8.76 -7.71
CA GLU A 30 15.61 -10.06 -7.12
C GLU A 30 14.11 -10.32 -7.24
N LEU A 31 13.30 -9.27 -7.05
CA LEU A 31 11.83 -9.39 -6.98
C LEU A 31 11.10 -8.83 -8.19
N TYR A 32 11.69 -7.86 -8.88
CA TYR A 32 11.05 -7.05 -9.92
C TYR A 32 11.85 -7.05 -11.22
N GLN A 33 11.18 -6.63 -12.29
CA GLN A 33 11.76 -6.38 -13.59
C GLN A 33 11.06 -5.16 -14.23
N PRO A 34 11.74 -4.39 -15.10
CA PRO A 34 11.07 -3.35 -15.88
C PRO A 34 9.93 -3.93 -16.71
N SER A 35 8.79 -3.25 -16.75
CA SER A 35 7.64 -3.61 -17.57
C SER A 35 7.47 -2.68 -18.78
N TRP A 36 7.99 -1.45 -18.69
CA TRP A 36 7.96 -0.47 -19.78
C TRP A 36 9.13 0.52 -19.69
N ALA A 37 9.60 1.01 -20.84
CA ALA A 37 10.64 2.04 -20.99
C ALA A 37 11.87 1.81 -20.08
N THR A 38 12.67 0.77 -20.36
CA THR A 38 13.83 0.40 -19.54
C THR A 38 14.87 1.52 -19.38
N ASP A 39 14.97 2.42 -20.36
CA ASP A 39 15.84 3.60 -20.36
C ASP A 39 15.35 4.74 -19.43
N HIS A 40 14.15 4.59 -18.87
CA HIS A 40 13.55 5.48 -17.88
C HIS A 40 13.64 4.93 -16.44
N LEU A 41 14.30 3.78 -16.27
CA LEU A 41 14.64 3.20 -14.98
C LEU A 41 16.16 3.24 -14.80
N THR A 42 16.64 3.78 -13.69
CA THR A 42 18.07 3.82 -13.36
C THR A 42 18.31 3.32 -11.95
N ASN A 43 19.20 2.34 -11.79
CA ASN A 43 19.61 1.81 -10.50
C ASN A 43 20.88 2.53 -10.02
N GLU A 44 20.80 3.17 -8.85
CA GLU A 44 21.91 3.82 -8.15
C GLU A 44 22.11 3.17 -6.78
N GLY A 45 22.89 2.09 -6.74
CA GLY A 45 23.05 1.29 -5.53
C GLY A 45 21.74 0.57 -5.19
N GLU A 46 21.13 0.93 -4.06
CA GLU A 46 19.85 0.36 -3.60
C GLU A 46 18.63 1.20 -4.01
N ILE A 47 18.85 2.35 -4.66
CA ILE A 47 17.79 3.25 -5.07
C ILE A 47 17.51 3.04 -6.56
N LEU A 48 16.28 2.70 -6.88
CA LEU A 48 15.74 2.75 -8.24
C LEU A 48 15.12 4.13 -8.47
N ARG A 49 15.51 4.82 -9.53
CA ARG A 49 14.85 6.03 -10.03
C ARG A 49 14.03 5.71 -11.26
N MET A 50 12.77 6.13 -11.26
CA MET A 50 11.86 5.99 -12.38
C MET A 50 11.45 7.38 -12.83
N LYS A 51 11.68 7.69 -14.10
CA LYS A 51 11.43 9.03 -14.66
C LYS A 51 10.22 9.05 -15.61
N LEU A 52 9.58 10.21 -15.67
CA LEU A 52 8.59 10.59 -16.67
C LEU A 52 9.08 11.85 -17.40
N ASP A 53 9.05 11.81 -18.72
CA ASP A 53 9.30 12.98 -19.57
C ASP A 53 8.32 13.00 -20.74
N ASN A 54 8.48 13.97 -21.65
CA ASN A 54 7.55 14.17 -22.76
C ASN A 54 7.57 13.05 -23.82
N LEU A 55 8.50 12.09 -23.71
CA LEU A 55 8.58 10.93 -24.59
C LEU A 55 7.89 9.72 -23.97
N SER A 56 8.12 9.45 -22.69
CA SER A 56 7.52 8.30 -22.03
C SER A 56 7.40 8.43 -20.51
N GLY A 57 6.41 7.72 -19.99
CA GLY A 57 6.44 7.24 -18.61
C GLY A 57 7.21 5.93 -18.50
N ALA A 58 7.12 5.29 -17.35
CA ALA A 58 7.85 4.04 -17.09
C ALA A 58 7.12 3.18 -16.09
N GLY A 59 7.50 1.91 -16.01
CA GLY A 59 6.95 0.99 -15.04
C GLY A 59 7.80 -0.24 -14.81
N PHE A 60 7.56 -0.90 -13.67
CA PHE A 60 8.09 -2.21 -13.34
C PHE A 60 6.99 -3.12 -12.79
N SER A 61 7.25 -4.42 -12.83
CA SER A 61 6.37 -5.46 -12.30
C SER A 61 7.17 -6.50 -11.53
N SER A 62 6.56 -7.15 -10.54
CA SER A 62 7.15 -8.31 -9.88
C SER A 62 7.34 -9.46 -10.86
N LYS A 63 8.39 -10.25 -10.65
CA LYS A 63 8.67 -11.43 -11.49
C LYS A 63 7.64 -12.54 -11.30
N ASN A 64 7.11 -12.65 -10.09
CA ASN A 64 6.10 -13.63 -9.71
C ASN A 64 4.78 -12.96 -9.31
N LYS A 65 3.72 -13.76 -9.27
CA LYS A 65 2.41 -13.38 -8.73
C LYS A 65 2.22 -13.97 -7.34
N TYR A 66 1.39 -13.31 -6.54
CA TYR A 66 1.20 -13.67 -5.14
C TYR A 66 -0.28 -13.76 -4.80
N MET A 67 -0.60 -14.63 -3.85
CA MET A 67 -1.88 -14.69 -3.16
C MET A 67 -1.64 -14.39 -1.69
N PHE A 68 -2.27 -13.35 -1.16
CA PHE A 68 -2.10 -12.92 0.22
C PHE A 68 -0.64 -12.56 0.60
N GLY A 69 -0.46 -11.98 1.78
CA GLY A 69 0.83 -11.49 2.27
C GLY A 69 0.87 -9.97 2.49
N LYS A 70 2.07 -9.46 2.73
CA LYS A 70 2.37 -8.03 2.79
C LYS A 70 3.40 -7.68 1.74
N VAL A 71 3.09 -6.67 0.94
CA VAL A 71 4.05 -6.03 0.03
C VAL A 71 4.38 -4.64 0.58
N THR A 72 5.64 -4.28 0.57
CA THR A 72 6.12 -2.97 1.04
C THR A 72 7.17 -2.43 0.08
N VAL A 73 7.09 -1.14 -0.20
CA VAL A 73 8.14 -0.39 -0.90
C VAL A 73 8.29 0.97 -0.24
N GLN A 74 9.52 1.46 -0.16
CA GLN A 74 9.77 2.84 0.24
C GLN A 74 9.80 3.73 -0.98
N ILE A 75 8.96 4.74 -1.01
CA ILE A 75 8.83 5.66 -2.13
C ILE A 75 9.16 7.08 -1.66
N LYS A 76 9.94 7.80 -2.45
CA LYS A 76 10.08 9.26 -2.39
C LYS A 76 9.54 9.84 -3.69
N LEU A 77 8.52 10.68 -3.58
CA LEU A 77 7.79 11.21 -4.73
C LEU A 77 8.53 12.34 -5.44
N VAL A 78 8.00 12.75 -6.60
CA VAL A 78 8.56 13.82 -7.42
C VAL A 78 8.62 15.12 -6.61
N GLU A 79 9.79 15.75 -6.57
CA GLU A 79 10.00 17.05 -5.93
C GLU A 79 9.56 18.20 -6.85
N GLY A 80 9.20 19.34 -6.25
CA GLY A 80 8.84 20.55 -7.00
C GLY A 80 7.44 20.50 -7.58
N ASP A 81 7.29 20.91 -8.84
CA ASP A 81 6.03 20.86 -9.56
C ASP A 81 5.86 19.47 -10.16
N SER A 82 4.83 18.76 -9.73
CA SER A 82 4.46 17.43 -10.21
C SER A 82 3.02 17.39 -10.72
N ALA A 83 2.41 18.55 -10.96
CA ALA A 83 1.04 18.63 -11.45
C ALA A 83 0.86 17.78 -12.72
N GLY A 84 -0.29 17.11 -12.81
CA GLY A 84 -0.66 16.21 -13.89
C GLY A 84 0.05 14.85 -13.88
N THR A 85 1.02 14.62 -13.00
CA THR A 85 1.69 13.31 -12.88
C THR A 85 0.98 12.40 -11.88
N VAL A 86 1.02 11.08 -12.15
CA VAL A 86 0.63 10.03 -11.21
C VAL A 86 1.80 9.08 -11.05
N THR A 87 2.24 8.90 -9.81
CA THR A 87 3.08 7.76 -9.42
C THR A 87 2.15 6.70 -8.83
N ALA A 88 2.20 5.47 -9.29
CA ALA A 88 1.33 4.38 -8.81
C ALA A 88 2.16 3.28 -8.14
N PHE A 89 1.63 2.66 -7.10
CA PHE A 89 2.11 1.40 -6.52
C PHE A 89 0.90 0.53 -6.23
N TYR A 90 0.80 -0.61 -6.91
CA TYR A 90 -0.45 -1.36 -6.92
C TYR A 90 -0.23 -2.86 -7.08
N MET A 91 -1.25 -3.63 -6.69
CA MET A 91 -1.33 -5.06 -7.00
C MET A 91 -2.48 -5.30 -7.95
N SER A 92 -2.29 -6.11 -9.00
CA SER A 92 -3.36 -6.40 -9.96
C SER A 92 -3.28 -7.82 -10.53
N SER A 93 -4.43 -8.45 -10.74
CA SER A 93 -4.55 -9.68 -11.54
C SER A 93 -4.83 -9.34 -13.01
N GLU A 94 -4.86 -10.35 -13.87
CA GLU A 94 -5.02 -10.13 -15.31
C GLU A 94 -6.48 -10.24 -15.77
N GLY A 95 -6.80 -9.52 -16.85
CA GLY A 95 -8.05 -9.69 -17.58
C GLY A 95 -9.16 -8.71 -17.17
N PRO A 96 -10.34 -8.81 -17.81
CA PRO A 96 -11.42 -7.85 -17.62
C PRO A 96 -12.10 -7.94 -16.26
N THR A 97 -11.96 -9.06 -15.56
CA THR A 97 -12.51 -9.30 -14.22
C THR A 97 -11.42 -9.30 -13.15
N HIS A 98 -10.38 -8.49 -13.34
CA HIS A 98 -9.25 -8.45 -12.42
C HIS A 98 -9.65 -7.95 -11.02
N ASN A 99 -8.87 -8.35 -10.03
CA ASN A 99 -8.83 -7.71 -8.72
C ASN A 99 -7.63 -6.76 -8.71
N GLU A 100 -7.75 -5.62 -8.04
CA GLU A 100 -6.68 -4.62 -7.98
C GLU A 100 -6.72 -3.77 -6.72
N PHE A 101 -5.56 -3.42 -6.19
CA PHE A 101 -5.36 -2.59 -5.00
C PHE A 101 -4.38 -1.47 -5.32
N ASP A 102 -4.83 -0.22 -5.19
CA ASP A 102 -4.07 0.92 -5.69
C ASP A 102 -3.60 1.84 -4.58
N PHE A 103 -2.34 2.23 -4.65
CA PHE A 103 -1.89 3.56 -4.24
C PHE A 103 -1.58 4.38 -5.50
N GLU A 104 -2.21 5.54 -5.62
CA GLU A 104 -1.94 6.51 -6.67
C GLU A 104 -1.61 7.85 -6.02
N PHE A 105 -0.38 8.31 -6.22
CA PHE A 105 0.13 9.57 -5.72
C PHE A 105 -0.09 10.64 -6.78
N LEU A 106 -1.08 11.49 -6.55
CA LEU A 106 -1.49 12.55 -7.47
C LEU A 106 -0.62 13.78 -7.20
N GLY A 107 0.21 14.13 -8.18
CA GLY A 107 1.09 15.28 -8.09
C GLY A 107 0.34 16.61 -8.07
N ASN A 108 1.05 17.67 -7.70
CA ASN A 108 0.47 18.99 -7.53
C ASN A 108 1.49 20.09 -7.88
N THR A 109 1.03 21.33 -7.98
CA THR A 109 1.91 22.48 -8.19
C THR A 109 2.84 22.67 -7.00
N THR A 110 4.02 23.25 -7.23
CA THR A 110 5.01 23.49 -6.15
C THR A 110 4.38 24.17 -4.93
N GLY A 111 4.57 23.58 -3.75
CA GLY A 111 4.08 24.10 -2.47
C GLY A 111 2.68 23.63 -2.08
N GLU A 112 1.93 23.02 -2.99
CA GLU A 112 0.64 22.39 -2.70
C GLU A 112 0.84 20.90 -2.33
N PRO A 113 -0.02 20.33 -1.45
CA PRO A 113 0.16 18.97 -0.99
C PRO A 113 -0.13 17.94 -2.08
N TYR A 114 0.60 16.83 -2.05
CA TYR A 114 0.20 15.60 -2.74
C TYR A 114 -1.13 15.08 -2.21
N SER A 115 -1.93 14.47 -3.09
CA SER A 115 -3.08 13.66 -2.70
C SER A 115 -2.77 12.19 -2.96
N VAL A 116 -2.99 11.34 -1.96
CA VAL A 116 -2.87 9.88 -2.10
C VAL A 116 -4.27 9.32 -2.31
N GLN A 117 -4.50 8.76 -3.49
CA GLN A 117 -5.69 7.99 -3.81
C GLN A 117 -5.42 6.51 -3.51
N THR A 118 -6.39 5.85 -2.89
CA THR A 118 -6.46 4.39 -2.86
C THR A 118 -7.71 3.91 -3.56
N ASN A 119 -7.64 2.76 -4.23
CA ASN A 119 -8.79 2.15 -4.87
C ASN A 119 -8.76 0.62 -4.69
N VAL A 120 -9.92 0.00 -4.88
CA VAL A 120 -10.08 -1.45 -4.78
C VAL A 120 -11.01 -1.92 -5.89
N TYR A 121 -10.48 -2.72 -6.81
CA TYR A 121 -11.24 -3.45 -7.81
C TYR A 121 -11.49 -4.88 -7.33
N VAL A 122 -12.73 -5.33 -7.51
CA VAL A 122 -13.11 -6.72 -7.30
C VAL A 122 -13.89 -7.18 -8.51
N ASN A 123 -13.42 -8.25 -9.16
CA ASN A 123 -14.02 -8.78 -10.39
C ASN A 123 -14.21 -7.73 -11.50
N GLY A 124 -13.22 -6.85 -11.68
CA GLY A 124 -13.22 -5.77 -12.67
C GLY A 124 -14.03 -4.53 -12.28
N VAL A 125 -14.69 -4.54 -11.11
CA VAL A 125 -15.49 -3.42 -10.63
C VAL A 125 -14.69 -2.64 -9.60
N GLY A 126 -14.24 -1.44 -9.95
CA GLY A 126 -13.63 -0.46 -9.04
C GLY A 126 -14.63 0.55 -8.50
N ASN A 127 -14.37 1.84 -8.71
CA ASN A 127 -15.15 2.98 -8.21
C ASN A 127 -15.22 3.06 -6.67
N ARG A 128 -14.11 2.73 -6.00
CA ARG A 128 -14.00 2.75 -4.54
C ARG A 128 -12.89 3.68 -4.09
N GLU A 129 -12.75 4.83 -4.73
CA GLU A 129 -11.67 5.75 -4.48
C GLU A 129 -11.80 6.39 -3.08
N GLN A 130 -10.71 6.42 -2.34
CA GLN A 130 -10.55 7.25 -1.15
C GLN A 130 -9.32 8.11 -1.36
N ARG A 131 -9.38 9.41 -1.06
CA ARG A 131 -8.24 10.32 -1.17
C ARG A 131 -7.91 10.93 0.17
N LEU A 132 -6.62 11.04 0.47
CA LEU A 132 -6.12 11.67 1.69
C LEU A 132 -4.88 12.52 1.41
N ASN A 133 -4.67 13.53 2.25
CA ASN A 133 -3.40 14.27 2.29
C ASN A 133 -2.51 13.68 3.39
N LEU A 134 -1.22 13.48 3.11
CA LEU A 134 -0.28 12.92 4.08
C LEU A 134 0.04 13.94 5.20
N TRP A 135 0.42 13.43 6.37
CA TRP A 135 0.87 14.24 7.52
C TRP A 135 2.36 14.63 7.44
N PHE A 136 2.97 14.45 6.27
CA PHE A 136 4.36 14.79 5.95
C PHE A 136 4.46 15.14 4.45
N ASP A 137 5.59 15.71 4.03
CA ASP A 137 5.89 15.96 2.62
C ASP A 137 6.55 14.71 2.00
N PRO A 138 5.83 13.93 1.16
CA PRO A 138 6.32 12.68 0.59
C PRO A 138 7.40 12.87 -0.48
N SER A 139 7.73 14.11 -0.86
CA SER A 139 8.82 14.41 -1.80
C SER A 139 10.18 14.55 -1.12
N LYS A 140 10.21 14.76 0.22
CA LYS A 140 11.46 15.05 0.94
C LYS A 140 12.20 13.83 1.41
N GLU A 141 11.47 12.85 1.93
CA GLU A 141 12.04 11.63 2.50
C GLU A 141 11.37 10.39 1.92
N PHE A 142 12.01 9.24 2.07
CA PHE A 142 11.41 7.96 1.75
C PHE A 142 10.45 7.54 2.85
N HIS A 143 9.22 7.18 2.45
CA HIS A 143 8.20 6.63 3.34
C HIS A 143 7.76 5.24 2.86
N SER A 144 7.41 4.38 3.80
CA SER A 144 6.98 3.01 3.50
C SER A 144 5.50 2.99 3.13
N TYR A 145 5.20 2.42 1.98
CA TYR A 145 3.83 2.17 1.52
C TYR A 145 3.61 0.67 1.42
N SER A 146 2.60 0.17 2.13
CA SER A 146 2.35 -1.27 2.22
C SER A 146 0.91 -1.63 1.90
N ILE A 147 0.75 -2.79 1.26
CA ILE A 147 -0.54 -3.46 1.11
C ILE A 147 -0.44 -4.81 1.82
N LEU A 148 -1.20 -4.95 2.91
CA LEU A 148 -1.41 -6.23 3.57
C LEU A 148 -2.73 -6.82 3.05
N TRP A 149 -2.66 -8.03 2.52
CA TRP A 149 -3.82 -8.75 2.00
C TRP A 149 -3.87 -10.15 2.60
N ASN A 150 -4.98 -10.48 3.24
CA ASN A 150 -5.26 -11.84 3.68
C ASN A 150 -6.72 -12.21 3.37
N GLN A 151 -7.16 -13.37 3.81
CA GLN A 151 -8.53 -13.85 3.54
C GLN A 151 -9.63 -13.01 4.17
N ARG A 152 -9.29 -12.11 5.09
CA ARG A 152 -10.22 -11.38 5.96
C ARG A 152 -10.26 -9.90 5.65
N GLN A 153 -9.18 -9.33 5.14
CA GLN A 153 -9.07 -7.90 4.86
C GLN A 153 -7.93 -7.57 3.89
N VAL A 154 -8.07 -6.41 3.25
CA VAL A 154 -6.98 -5.66 2.61
C VAL A 154 -6.75 -4.40 3.44
N VAL A 155 -5.52 -4.14 3.83
CA VAL A 155 -5.12 -2.98 4.62
C VAL A 155 -4.05 -2.21 3.85
N PHE A 156 -4.31 -0.93 3.62
CA PHE A 156 -3.36 0.02 3.06
C PHE A 156 -2.67 0.74 4.21
N LEU A 157 -1.34 0.76 4.23
CA LEU A 157 -0.55 1.38 5.28
C LEU A 157 0.46 2.39 4.72
N VAL A 158 0.68 3.44 5.49
CA VAL A 158 1.75 4.43 5.29
C VAL A 158 2.56 4.47 6.57
N ASP A 159 3.84 4.12 6.53
CA ASP A 159 4.72 3.96 7.71
C ASP A 159 4.05 3.14 8.83
N ASP A 160 3.52 1.97 8.46
CA ASP A 160 2.74 1.06 9.33
C ASP A 160 1.47 1.65 9.96
N THR A 161 1.10 2.88 9.61
CA THR A 161 -0.18 3.51 9.99
C THR A 161 -1.26 3.12 8.97
N PRO A 162 -2.33 2.42 9.38
CA PRO A 162 -3.40 2.05 8.46
C PRO A 162 -4.16 3.30 8.00
N VAL A 163 -4.24 3.49 6.68
CA VAL A 163 -4.99 4.59 6.06
C VAL A 163 -6.33 4.14 5.48
N ARG A 164 -6.46 2.83 5.20
CA ARG A 164 -7.71 2.22 4.71
C ARG A 164 -7.75 0.73 5.04
N VAL A 165 -8.96 0.24 5.29
CA VAL A 165 -9.27 -1.19 5.38
C VAL A 165 -10.44 -1.51 4.47
N HIS A 166 -10.32 -2.57 3.69
CA HIS A 166 -11.40 -3.21 2.95
C HIS A 166 -11.62 -4.62 3.52
N SER A 167 -12.71 -4.83 4.24
CA SER A 167 -13.01 -6.10 4.92
C SER A 167 -13.66 -7.12 3.99
N ASN A 168 -13.36 -8.40 4.19
CA ASN A 168 -14.10 -9.49 3.55
C ASN A 168 -15.53 -9.57 4.13
N LEU A 169 -16.51 -9.27 3.29
CA LEU A 169 -17.94 -9.30 3.62
C LEU A 169 -18.71 -10.29 2.73
N GLU A 170 -18.07 -11.36 2.25
CA GLU A 170 -18.72 -12.38 1.42
C GLU A 170 -19.90 -13.07 2.10
N HIS A 171 -19.87 -13.20 3.43
CA HIS A 171 -21.01 -13.69 4.22
C HIS A 171 -22.26 -12.81 4.11
N LYS A 172 -22.13 -11.59 3.56
CA LYS A 172 -23.22 -10.65 3.24
C LYS A 172 -23.44 -10.50 1.73
N GLY A 173 -22.84 -11.36 0.91
CA GLY A 173 -22.97 -11.34 -0.54
C GLY A 173 -22.10 -10.30 -1.27
N ILE A 174 -21.14 -9.67 -0.58
CA ILE A 174 -20.22 -8.71 -1.18
C ILE A 174 -18.95 -9.44 -1.62
N PRO A 175 -18.55 -9.39 -2.91
CA PRO A 175 -17.40 -10.12 -3.39
C PRO A 175 -16.10 -9.60 -2.75
N PHE A 176 -15.12 -10.48 -2.59
CA PHE A 176 -13.80 -10.16 -2.04
C PHE A 176 -12.70 -10.81 -2.90
N PRO A 177 -11.56 -10.12 -3.12
CA PRO A 177 -10.44 -10.62 -3.91
C PRO A 177 -9.71 -11.75 -3.18
N LYS A 178 -10.03 -13.02 -3.49
CA LYS A 178 -9.42 -14.20 -2.82
C LYS A 178 -9.06 -15.36 -3.75
N ASP A 179 -9.25 -15.18 -5.04
CA ASP A 179 -9.25 -16.26 -6.04
C ASP A 179 -8.33 -15.99 -7.24
N GLN A 180 -7.73 -14.81 -7.32
CA GLN A 180 -6.86 -14.41 -8.43
C GLN A 180 -5.49 -13.94 -7.91
N PRO A 181 -4.39 -14.65 -8.24
CA PRO A 181 -3.05 -14.19 -7.92
C PRO A 181 -2.75 -12.86 -8.60
N MET A 182 -2.09 -11.95 -7.88
CA MET A 182 -1.77 -10.61 -8.38
C MET A 182 -0.26 -10.40 -8.49
N GLY A 183 0.15 -9.71 -9.54
CA GLY A 183 1.48 -9.11 -9.60
C GLY A 183 1.53 -7.83 -8.77
N VAL A 184 2.74 -7.39 -8.43
CA VAL A 184 3.00 -6.09 -7.79
C VAL A 184 3.63 -5.18 -8.82
N TYR A 185 3.13 -3.96 -8.94
CA TYR A 185 3.48 -3.04 -10.01
C TYR A 185 3.77 -1.65 -9.45
N SER A 186 4.58 -0.90 -10.20
CA SER A 186 4.66 0.54 -10.03
C SER A 186 4.87 1.19 -11.39
N SER A 187 4.34 2.40 -11.55
CA SER A 187 4.49 3.19 -12.76
C SER A 187 4.49 4.68 -12.45
N ILE A 188 5.01 5.47 -13.38
CA ILE A 188 4.87 6.93 -13.40
C ILE A 188 4.39 7.36 -14.78
N TRP A 189 3.32 8.16 -14.82
CA TRP A 189 2.66 8.52 -16.07
C TRP A 189 1.92 9.85 -15.97
N ASN A 190 1.56 10.41 -17.12
CA ASN A 190 0.79 11.64 -17.23
C ASN A 190 -0.72 11.36 -17.21
N ALA A 191 -1.43 12.02 -16.30
CA ALA A 191 -2.85 11.86 -16.03
C ALA A 191 -3.58 13.21 -16.03
N ASP A 192 -3.21 14.08 -16.98
CA ASP A 192 -3.65 15.47 -17.10
C ASP A 192 -5.16 15.65 -17.00
N ASP A 193 -5.95 14.67 -17.44
CA ASP A 193 -7.40 14.76 -17.48
C ASP A 193 -8.06 14.71 -16.11
N TRP A 194 -7.36 14.28 -15.06
CA TRP A 194 -7.99 14.10 -13.75
C TRP A 194 -7.09 14.25 -12.52
N ALA A 195 -5.77 14.04 -12.62
CA ALA A 195 -4.91 13.89 -11.44
C ALA A 195 -4.87 15.13 -10.54
N THR A 196 -4.56 16.29 -11.09
CA THR A 196 -4.38 17.52 -10.29
C THR A 196 -5.60 18.41 -10.37
N GLN A 197 -6.23 18.65 -9.21
CA GLN A 197 -7.43 19.48 -9.09
C GLN A 197 -8.57 19.06 -10.04
N GLY A 198 -8.76 17.75 -10.21
CA GLY A 198 -9.75 17.19 -11.12
C GLY A 198 -9.43 17.46 -12.60
N GLY A 199 -8.15 17.54 -12.95
CA GLY A 199 -7.66 17.73 -14.32
C GLY A 199 -7.58 19.19 -14.78
N ARG A 200 -7.78 20.15 -13.88
CA ARG A 200 -7.69 21.59 -14.21
C ARG A 200 -6.25 22.04 -14.43
N VAL A 201 -5.32 21.48 -13.67
CA VAL A 201 -3.89 21.80 -13.80
C VAL A 201 -3.22 20.68 -14.57
N LYS A 202 -2.51 21.07 -15.63
CA LYS A 202 -1.85 20.17 -16.58
C LYS A 202 -0.36 20.09 -16.27
N THR A 203 0.28 19.05 -16.78
CA THR A 203 1.73 18.86 -16.63
C THR A 203 2.50 19.94 -17.37
N ASP A 204 3.36 20.66 -16.66
CA ASP A 204 4.34 21.55 -17.28
C ASP A 204 5.60 20.74 -17.64
N TRP A 205 5.67 20.29 -18.88
CA TRP A 205 6.80 19.49 -19.39
C TRP A 205 8.15 20.22 -19.37
N SER A 206 8.20 21.53 -19.14
CA SER A 206 9.47 22.24 -18.92
C SER A 206 10.15 21.87 -17.60
N HIS A 207 9.41 21.27 -16.66
CA HIS A 207 9.91 20.72 -15.40
C HIS A 207 10.33 19.24 -15.50
N ALA A 208 10.21 18.62 -16.68
CA ALA A 208 10.70 17.26 -16.89
C ALA A 208 12.25 17.19 -16.81
N PRO A 209 12.82 16.06 -16.38
CA PRO A 209 12.14 14.82 -16.01
C PRO A 209 11.54 14.86 -14.59
N PHE A 210 10.34 14.31 -14.44
CA PHE A 210 9.72 14.04 -13.15
C PHE A 210 10.22 12.69 -12.63
N ILE A 211 10.79 12.64 -11.42
CA ILE A 211 11.46 11.43 -10.92
C ILE A 211 10.83 10.97 -9.61
N ALA A 212 10.29 9.75 -9.61
CA ALA A 212 9.94 9.01 -8.40
C ALA A 212 11.09 8.06 -8.04
N SER A 213 11.45 7.99 -6.77
CA SER A 213 12.54 7.14 -6.28
C SER A 213 12.01 6.03 -5.38
N TYR A 214 12.59 4.84 -5.49
CA TYR A 214 12.16 3.63 -4.81
C TYR A 214 13.35 2.95 -4.14
N ARG A 215 13.12 2.37 -2.97
CA ARG A 215 14.05 1.46 -2.30
C ARG A 215 13.27 0.57 -1.34
N GLY A 216 13.95 -0.27 -0.55
CA GLY A 216 13.26 -1.01 0.51
C GLY A 216 12.23 -1.99 -0.03
N PHE A 217 12.54 -2.64 -1.16
CA PHE A 217 11.63 -3.58 -1.81
C PHE A 217 11.44 -4.84 -0.94
N GLU A 218 10.20 -5.11 -0.57
CA GLU A 218 9.83 -6.26 0.25
C GLU A 218 8.53 -6.89 -0.26
N ILE A 219 8.58 -8.19 -0.56
CA ILE A 219 7.39 -8.99 -0.82
C ILE A 219 7.46 -10.21 0.09
N ASP A 220 6.59 -10.23 1.10
CA ASP A 220 6.37 -11.41 1.95
C ASP A 220 4.94 -11.91 1.70
N GLY A 221 4.80 -12.78 0.70
CA GLY A 221 3.51 -13.32 0.27
C GLY A 221 3.62 -14.72 -0.29
N CYS A 222 2.49 -15.40 -0.44
CA CYS A 222 2.48 -16.74 -1.01
C CYS A 222 2.62 -16.67 -2.54
N GLU A 223 3.82 -16.97 -3.02
CA GLU A 223 4.11 -17.05 -4.44
C GLU A 223 3.27 -18.12 -5.16
N CYS A 224 2.66 -17.72 -6.26
CA CYS A 224 1.80 -18.55 -7.10
C CYS A 224 2.48 -18.86 -8.43
N PRO A 225 2.97 -20.10 -8.64
CA PRO A 225 3.58 -20.49 -9.90
C PRO A 225 2.57 -20.40 -11.05
N ALA A 226 3.00 -19.84 -12.18
CA ALA A 226 2.17 -19.68 -13.37
C ALA A 226 1.71 -21.03 -13.97
N THR A 227 2.39 -22.13 -13.66
CA THR A 227 2.06 -23.49 -14.12
C THR A 227 0.91 -24.13 -13.34
N VAL A 228 0.50 -23.54 -12.22
CA VAL A 228 -0.53 -24.08 -11.33
C VAL A 228 -1.84 -23.32 -11.56
N ALA A 229 -2.96 -24.06 -11.63
CA ALA A 229 -4.27 -23.44 -11.80
C ALA A 229 -4.61 -22.49 -10.63
N ALA A 230 -5.29 -21.38 -10.91
CA ALA A 230 -5.61 -20.35 -9.90
C ALA A 230 -6.32 -20.93 -8.65
N ALA A 231 -7.30 -21.83 -8.85
CA ALA A 231 -8.03 -22.46 -7.74
C ALA A 231 -7.14 -23.34 -6.84
N GLU A 232 -6.07 -23.92 -7.39
CA GLU A 232 -5.10 -24.71 -6.63
C GLU A 232 -4.11 -23.80 -5.88
N ASN A 233 -3.71 -22.68 -6.51
CA ASN A 233 -2.93 -21.63 -5.85
C ASN A 233 -3.66 -21.05 -4.62
N SER A 234 -4.98 -20.78 -4.71
CA SER A 234 -5.77 -20.34 -3.55
C SER A 234 -5.72 -21.33 -2.38
N LYS A 235 -5.77 -22.64 -2.65
CA LYS A 235 -5.66 -23.66 -1.59
C LYS A 235 -4.26 -23.72 -0.99
N ARG A 236 -3.21 -23.66 -1.83
CA ARG A 236 -1.80 -23.66 -1.39
C ARG A 236 -1.43 -22.44 -0.55
N CYS A 237 -2.07 -21.31 -0.84
CA CYS A 237 -1.85 -20.05 -0.15
C CYS A 237 -2.80 -19.81 1.02
N SER A 238 -3.58 -20.83 1.41
CA SER A 238 -4.32 -20.84 2.67
C SER A 238 -3.52 -21.58 3.74
N SER A 239 -3.53 -21.08 4.98
CA SER A 239 -2.94 -21.83 6.11
C SER A 239 -3.62 -23.18 6.33
N SER A 240 -2.81 -24.19 6.67
CA SER A 240 -3.21 -25.57 6.98
C SER A 240 -2.55 -26.04 8.28
N THR A 241 -2.80 -27.30 8.67
CA THR A 241 -2.13 -27.91 9.83
C THR A 241 -0.61 -27.99 9.67
N GLU A 242 -0.11 -28.05 8.43
CA GLU A 242 1.31 -28.24 8.10
C GLU A 242 2.01 -26.94 7.70
N LYS A 243 1.25 -25.93 7.25
CA LYS A 243 1.80 -24.65 6.78
C LYS A 243 0.98 -23.50 7.36
N ARG A 244 1.63 -22.65 8.16
CA ARG A 244 1.00 -21.44 8.72
C ARG A 244 1.66 -20.20 8.16
N TYR A 245 0.84 -19.26 7.71
CA TYR A 245 1.28 -17.94 7.34
C TYR A 245 0.95 -16.96 8.47
N TRP A 246 1.88 -16.04 8.78
CA TRP A 246 1.67 -15.11 9.89
C TRP A 246 0.48 -14.17 9.65
N TRP A 247 0.17 -13.84 8.39
CA TRP A 247 -0.97 -12.99 8.02
C TRP A 247 -2.33 -13.68 8.19
N ASP A 248 -2.35 -15.00 8.40
CA ASP A 248 -3.57 -15.78 8.69
C ASP A 248 -3.78 -16.01 10.19
N GLU A 249 -2.81 -15.64 11.05
CA GLU A 249 -2.94 -15.76 12.50
C GLU A 249 -4.16 -14.97 13.01
N PRO A 250 -4.83 -15.42 14.10
CA PRO A 250 -6.02 -14.75 14.61
C PRO A 250 -5.82 -13.26 14.93
N THR A 251 -4.62 -12.85 15.33
CA THR A 251 -4.25 -11.45 15.60
C THR A 251 -4.24 -10.58 14.35
N MET A 252 -4.15 -11.17 13.15
CA MET A 252 -4.18 -10.47 11.86
C MET A 252 -5.58 -10.44 11.23
N SER A 253 -6.60 -10.89 11.99
CA SER A 253 -7.97 -11.01 11.49
C SER A 253 -8.71 -9.68 11.34
N GLU A 254 -8.28 -8.68 12.10
CA GLU A 254 -8.74 -7.31 12.05
C GLU A 254 -7.60 -6.39 12.50
N LEU A 255 -7.80 -5.06 12.41
CA LEU A 255 -6.83 -4.13 12.99
C LEU A 255 -6.77 -4.28 14.51
N SER A 256 -5.57 -4.12 15.08
CA SER A 256 -5.44 -3.93 16.52
C SER A 256 -6.21 -2.68 16.99
N LEU A 257 -6.47 -2.57 18.30
CA LEU A 257 -7.11 -1.37 18.87
C LEU A 257 -6.30 -0.09 18.56
N HIS A 258 -4.97 -0.18 18.65
CA HIS A 258 -4.09 0.94 18.33
C HIS A 258 -4.20 1.35 16.87
N GLN A 259 -4.11 0.39 15.95
CA GLN A 259 -4.29 0.61 14.51
C GLN A 259 -5.68 1.15 14.17
N SER A 260 -6.71 0.71 14.88
CA SER A 260 -8.08 1.23 14.70
C SER A 260 -8.18 2.70 15.09
N HIS A 261 -7.56 3.11 16.21
CA HIS A 261 -7.49 4.53 16.59
C HIS A 261 -6.67 5.37 15.59
N GLN A 262 -5.56 4.84 15.08
CA GLN A 262 -4.79 5.49 14.02
C GLN A 262 -5.65 5.72 12.77
N LEU A 263 -6.39 4.71 12.31
CA LEU A 263 -7.28 4.84 11.15
C LEU A 263 -8.38 5.87 11.37
N ILE A 264 -8.96 5.93 12.58
CA ILE A 264 -9.94 6.96 12.95
C ILE A 264 -9.31 8.35 12.86
N TRP A 265 -8.10 8.53 13.37
CA TRP A 265 -7.38 9.79 13.29
C TRP A 265 -7.08 10.20 11.84
N VAL A 266 -6.63 9.26 10.99
CA VAL A 266 -6.40 9.51 9.56
C VAL A 266 -7.70 9.96 8.89
N ARG A 267 -8.81 9.25 9.12
CA ARG A 267 -10.10 9.61 8.54
C ARG A 267 -10.58 10.99 8.99
N ALA A 268 -10.38 11.35 10.24
CA ALA A 268 -10.85 12.61 10.80
C ALA A 268 -10.01 13.83 10.35
N ASN A 269 -8.71 13.65 10.11
CA ASN A 269 -7.79 14.77 9.88
C ASN A 269 -7.23 14.85 8.45
N HIS A 270 -7.25 13.75 7.71
CA HIS A 270 -6.52 13.63 6.45
C HIS A 270 -7.39 13.21 5.26
N MET A 271 -8.56 12.60 5.47
CA MET A 271 -9.43 12.16 4.37
C MET A 271 -10.08 13.37 3.68
N VAL A 272 -9.89 13.49 2.38
CA VAL A 272 -10.44 14.58 1.54
C VAL A 272 -11.53 14.10 0.57
N TYR A 273 -11.56 12.81 0.25
CA TYR A 273 -12.62 12.19 -0.54
C TYR A 273 -12.86 10.76 -0.06
N ASP A 274 -14.13 10.37 0.08
CA ASP A 274 -14.53 9.00 0.37
C ASP A 274 -15.77 8.65 -0.44
N TYR A 275 -15.62 7.69 -1.37
CA TYR A 275 -16.71 7.18 -2.20
C TYR A 275 -17.94 6.73 -1.40
N CYS A 276 -17.74 6.26 -0.16
CA CYS A 276 -18.84 5.84 0.72
C CYS A 276 -19.79 6.98 1.11
N THR A 277 -19.34 8.23 1.01
CA THR A 277 -20.08 9.44 1.40
C THR A 277 -20.42 10.35 0.22
N ASP A 278 -19.95 10.01 -0.98
CA ASP A 278 -20.22 10.75 -2.21
C ASP A 278 -21.63 10.42 -2.73
N THR A 279 -22.62 11.17 -2.25
CA THR A 279 -24.02 11.02 -2.64
C THR A 279 -24.33 11.51 -4.05
N ALA A 280 -23.44 12.30 -4.65
CA ALA A 280 -23.59 12.75 -6.03
C ALA A 280 -23.28 11.61 -7.00
N ARG A 281 -22.22 10.83 -6.72
CA ARG A 281 -21.86 9.65 -7.50
C ARG A 281 -22.66 8.41 -7.12
N PHE A 282 -22.95 8.25 -5.83
CA PHE A 282 -23.69 7.12 -5.28
C PHE A 282 -24.93 7.59 -4.51
N PRO A 283 -26.06 7.82 -5.21
CA PRO A 283 -27.32 8.18 -4.56
C PRO A 283 -27.77 7.16 -3.50
N VAL A 284 -27.37 5.90 -3.68
CA VAL A 284 -27.48 4.84 -2.67
C VAL A 284 -26.06 4.41 -2.29
N ALA A 285 -25.73 4.49 -1.00
CA ALA A 285 -24.42 4.12 -0.50
C ALA A 285 -24.08 2.66 -0.86
N PRO A 286 -22.86 2.38 -1.38
CA PRO A 286 -22.41 1.03 -1.65
C PRO A 286 -22.57 0.11 -0.43
N VAL A 287 -22.92 -1.15 -0.66
CA VAL A 287 -23.36 -2.08 0.40
C VAL A 287 -22.27 -2.28 1.45
N GLU A 288 -21.00 -2.32 1.04
CA GLU A 288 -19.86 -2.47 1.94
C GLU A 288 -19.73 -1.28 2.92
N CYS A 289 -20.08 -0.08 2.47
CA CYS A 289 -19.99 1.15 3.27
C CYS A 289 -21.01 1.16 4.42
N GLN A 290 -22.19 0.58 4.20
CA GLN A 290 -23.24 0.48 5.23
C GLN A 290 -22.77 -0.35 6.42
N HIS A 291 -21.89 -1.32 6.19
CA HIS A 291 -21.34 -2.16 7.24
C HIS A 291 -20.12 -1.56 7.96
N HIS A 292 -19.46 -0.58 7.36
CA HIS A 292 -18.36 0.17 8.00
C HIS A 292 -18.86 1.13 9.08
N GLN A 293 -20.05 1.72 8.89
CA GLN A 293 -20.62 2.71 9.82
C GLN A 293 -21.04 2.10 11.17
N HIS A 294 -21.39 0.82 11.22
CA HIS A 294 -21.75 0.15 12.47
C HIS A 294 -20.55 -0.16 13.39
N LYS A 295 -19.32 -0.18 12.86
CA LYS A 295 -18.11 -0.40 13.67
C LYS A 295 -17.50 0.88 14.26
N THR A 296 -17.90 2.06 13.77
CA THR A 296 -17.36 3.36 14.24
C THR A 296 -18.24 4.05 15.29
N ARG A 297 -19.44 3.51 15.56
CA ARG A 297 -20.40 4.06 16.55
C ARG A 297 -20.48 3.28 17.87
N ASN A 298 -19.72 2.20 18.02
CA ASN A 298 -19.64 1.41 19.24
C ASN A 298 -18.24 1.48 19.85
#